data_AF-A0A3R7A5M9-F1
#
_entry.id   AF-A0A3R7A5M9-F1
#
_cell.length_a   1.000
_cell.length_b   1.000
_cell.length_c   1.000
_cell.angle_alpha   90.00
_cell.angle_beta   90.00
_cell.angle_gamma   90.00
#
_symmetry.space_group_name_H-M   'P 1'
#
loop_
_entity.id
_entity.type
_entity.pdbx_description
1 polymer ?
#
loop_
_entity_poly.entity_id
_entity_poly.type
_entity_poly.pdbx_seq_one_letter_code
_entity_poly.pdbx_strand_id
1 'polypeptide(L)'
;VFYFQPDSPTLLDENSPFSDLLADFLDGDDAFRNSRFKLIPTVVEGTFIVKQAVGSVPTLLGNKLSCPYHRGPNYFEVDIDISSNSVANTVVGMVKGVTKVLVVDLAFLLESQSEEELPEAILGTVRLQNVSLDNPLRVPALQT
;
A
#
# COMPACT_ATOMS: atom_id res chain seq x y z
N VAL A 1 8.52 -1.97 6.43
CA VAL A 1 7.41 -1.22 7.05
C VAL A 1 7.57 0.23 6.64
N PHE A 2 6.48 0.86 6.18
CA PHE A 2 6.46 2.28 5.86
C PHE A 2 5.56 2.96 6.90
N TYR A 3 6.03 4.07 7.46
CA TYR A 3 5.26 4.84 8.44
C TYR A 3 4.86 6.15 7.81
N PHE A 4 3.56 6.43 7.85
CA PHE A 4 2.99 7.69 7.42
C PHE A 4 2.32 8.34 8.62
N GLN A 5 2.48 9.65 8.74
CA GLN A 5 1.85 10.45 9.78
C GLN A 5 1.05 11.55 9.10
N PRO A 6 -0.16 11.88 9.59
CA PRO A 6 -0.89 13.05 9.15
C PRO A 6 -0.06 14.33 9.30
N ASP A 7 -0.17 15.24 8.32
CA ASP A 7 0.44 16.57 8.39
C ASP A 7 -0.21 17.46 9.46
N SER A 8 -1.45 17.14 9.83
CA SER A 8 -2.23 17.83 10.87
C SER A 8 -2.72 16.83 11.93
N PRO A 9 -2.57 17.12 13.24
CA PRO A 9 -3.09 16.27 14.30
C PRO A 9 -4.62 16.26 14.35
N THR A 10 -5.29 17.23 13.73
CA THR A 10 -6.76 17.34 13.67
C THR A 10 -7.33 16.83 12.36
N LEU A 11 -6.57 16.07 11.57
CA LEU A 11 -6.99 15.62 10.23
C LEU A 11 -8.38 14.96 10.25
N LEU A 12 -8.67 14.14 11.26
CA LEU A 12 -9.94 13.44 11.39
C LEU A 12 -11.09 14.34 11.87
N ASP A 13 -10.79 15.54 12.39
CA ASP A 13 -11.79 16.53 12.80
C ASP A 13 -12.15 17.50 11.66
N GLU A 14 -11.47 17.40 10.51
CA GLU A 14 -11.73 18.23 9.35
C GLU A 14 -13.00 17.75 8.63
N ASN A 15 -13.90 18.68 8.32
CA ASN A 15 -15.09 18.37 7.50
C ASN A 15 -14.68 18.27 6.02
N SER A 16 -14.10 17.14 5.62
CA SER A 16 -13.64 16.89 4.25
C SER A 16 -13.98 15.47 3.79
N PRO A 17 -14.21 15.25 2.49
CA PRO A 17 -14.43 13.91 1.93
C PRO A 17 -13.34 12.90 2.29
N PHE A 18 -12.09 13.37 2.34
CA PHE A 18 -10.95 12.53 2.70
C PHE A 18 -10.98 12.11 4.16
N SER A 19 -11.22 13.07 5.06
CA SER A 19 -11.28 12.82 6.51
C SER A 19 -12.42 11.87 6.86
N ASP A 20 -13.58 12.05 6.25
CA ASP A 20 -14.75 11.19 6.42
C ASP A 20 -14.45 9.76 5.94
N LEU A 21 -13.95 9.60 4.70
CA LEU A 21 -13.60 8.29 4.15
C LEU A 21 -12.48 7.59 4.93
N LEU A 22 -11.50 8.36 5.42
CA LEU A 22 -10.43 7.83 6.27
C LEU A 22 -10.98 7.34 7.61
N ALA A 23 -11.86 8.10 8.26
CA ALA A 23 -12.52 7.69 9.50
C ALA A 23 -13.31 6.39 9.29
N ASP A 24 -14.11 6.32 8.23
CA ASP A 24 -14.88 5.13 7.85
C ASP A 24 -13.96 3.93 7.58
N PHE A 25 -12.81 4.12 6.94
CA PHE A 25 -11.85 3.05 6.71
C PHE A 25 -11.21 2.53 8.01
N LEU A 26 -10.86 3.44 8.92
CA LEU A 26 -10.26 3.10 10.20
C LEU A 26 -11.24 2.34 11.09
N ASP A 27 -12.50 2.77 11.15
CA ASP A 27 -13.54 2.24 12.04
C ASP A 27 -14.41 1.14 11.39
N GLY A 28 -14.34 0.97 10.08
CA GLY A 28 -15.14 0.02 9.31
C GLY A 28 -14.75 -1.45 9.51
N ASP A 29 -15.35 -2.34 8.72
CA ASP A 29 -14.99 -3.76 8.70
C ASP A 29 -13.97 -4.07 7.60
N ASP A 30 -13.45 -5.30 7.61
CA ASP A 30 -12.44 -5.72 6.62
C ASP A 30 -13.02 -5.79 5.21
N ALA A 31 -14.33 -6.00 5.03
CA ALA A 31 -14.94 -6.00 3.71
C ALA A 31 -14.87 -4.60 3.09
N PHE A 32 -15.23 -3.56 3.86
CA PHE A 32 -15.07 -2.17 3.47
C PHE A 32 -13.60 -1.82 3.24
N ARG A 33 -12.70 -2.15 4.18
CA ARG A 33 -11.26 -1.85 4.01
C ARG A 33 -10.70 -2.48 2.74
N ASN A 34 -11.06 -3.72 2.46
CA ASN A 34 -10.61 -4.44 1.28
C ASN A 34 -11.12 -3.84 -0.04
N SER A 35 -12.34 -3.27 -0.01
CA SER A 35 -12.90 -2.58 -1.18
C SER A 35 -12.36 -1.16 -1.37
N ARG A 36 -11.63 -0.59 -0.41
CA ARG A 36 -11.13 0.79 -0.45
C ARG A 36 -9.62 0.90 -0.60
N PHE A 37 -8.84 0.03 0.04
CA PHE A 37 -7.38 0.19 0.09
C PHE A 37 -6.73 -0.03 -1.28
N LYS A 38 -6.18 1.05 -1.86
CA LYS A 38 -5.66 1.11 -3.22
C LYS A 38 -4.17 1.39 -3.26
N LEU A 39 -3.49 0.79 -4.24
CA LEU A 39 -2.10 1.03 -4.57
C LEU A 39 -1.96 1.48 -6.02
N ILE A 40 -1.13 2.51 -6.24
CA ILE A 40 -0.68 2.93 -7.56
C ILE A 40 0.84 2.73 -7.63
N PRO A 41 1.32 1.68 -8.32
CA PRO A 41 2.73 1.47 -8.55
C PRO A 41 3.22 2.20 -9.81
N THR A 42 4.43 2.72 -9.79
CA THR A 42 5.10 3.28 -10.97
C THR A 42 6.57 2.85 -11.00
N VAL A 43 6.98 2.13 -12.04
CA VAL A 43 8.39 1.78 -12.26
C VAL A 43 9.08 2.93 -13.00
N VAL A 44 9.83 3.73 -12.25
CA VAL A 44 10.59 4.88 -12.75
C VAL A 44 11.78 4.37 -13.57
N GLU A 45 12.63 3.55 -12.95
CA GLU A 45 13.80 2.93 -13.58
C GLU A 45 13.65 1.42 -13.53
N GLY A 46 13.83 0.76 -14.67
CA GLY A 46 13.69 -0.69 -14.81
C GLY A 46 13.61 -1.11 -16.28
N THR A 47 13.88 -2.38 -16.56
CA THR A 47 13.76 -2.91 -17.93
C THR A 47 12.30 -2.94 -18.38
N PHE A 48 12.06 -2.93 -19.69
CA PHE A 48 10.71 -3.00 -20.26
C PHE A 48 9.90 -4.20 -19.71
N ILE A 49 10.54 -5.37 -19.58
CA ILE A 49 9.92 -6.58 -19.02
C ILE A 49 9.44 -6.35 -17.59
N VAL A 50 10.24 -5.66 -16.76
CA VAL A 50 9.86 -5.35 -15.38
C VAL A 50 8.71 -4.35 -15.35
N LYS A 51 8.74 -3.31 -16.18
CA LYS A 51 7.64 -2.34 -16.28
C LYS A 51 6.32 -3.03 -16.66
N GLN A 52 6.37 -3.97 -17.60
CA GLN A 52 5.20 -4.74 -18.03
C GLN A 52 4.71 -5.70 -16.93
N ALA A 53 5.61 -6.33 -16.18
CA ALA A 53 5.24 -7.27 -15.12
C ALA A 53 4.63 -6.59 -13.89
N VAL A 54 5.17 -5.44 -13.47
CA VAL A 54 4.62 -4.64 -12.36
C VAL A 54 3.33 -3.93 -12.78
N GLY A 55 3.29 -3.47 -14.04
CA GLY A 55 2.19 -2.64 -14.53
C GLY A 55 2.22 -1.21 -13.97
N SER A 56 1.20 -0.44 -14.32
CA SER A 56 0.95 0.93 -13.82
C SER A 56 -0.52 1.14 -13.45
N VAL A 57 -1.27 0.03 -13.36
CA VAL A 57 -2.72 0.07 -13.15
C VAL A 57 -2.99 0.19 -11.65
N PRO A 58 -3.73 1.23 -11.20
CA PRO A 58 -4.23 1.30 -9.83
C PRO A 58 -4.96 0.02 -9.44
N THR A 59 -4.66 -0.53 -8.27
CA THR A 59 -5.20 -1.83 -7.83
C THR A 59 -5.71 -1.74 -6.40
N LEU A 60 -6.95 -2.16 -6.18
CA LEU A 60 -7.49 -2.44 -4.85
C LEU A 60 -6.79 -3.66 -4.25
N LEU A 61 -5.91 -3.43 -3.28
CA LEU A 61 -5.05 -4.48 -2.72
C LEU A 61 -5.84 -5.53 -1.96
N GLY A 62 -6.80 -5.13 -1.12
CA GLY A 62 -7.58 -6.07 -0.31
C GLY A 62 -8.49 -7.01 -1.11
N ASN A 63 -8.76 -6.69 -2.38
CA ASN A 63 -9.46 -7.58 -3.30
C ASN A 63 -8.55 -8.60 -4.00
N LYS A 64 -7.22 -8.40 -3.93
CA LYS A 64 -6.22 -9.23 -4.63
C LYS A 64 -5.32 -10.01 -3.68
N LEU A 65 -5.10 -9.48 -2.49
CA LEU A 65 -4.18 -9.98 -1.47
C LEU A 65 -4.89 -10.04 -0.13
N SER A 66 -4.48 -10.98 0.73
CA SER A 66 -4.87 -10.95 2.13
C SER A 66 -4.23 -9.73 2.78
N CYS A 67 -5.07 -8.89 3.39
CA CYS A 67 -4.62 -7.70 4.10
C CYS A 67 -5.10 -7.75 5.55
N PRO A 68 -4.31 -8.31 6.49
CA PRO A 68 -4.60 -8.18 7.91
C PRO A 68 -4.56 -6.72 8.37
N TYR A 69 -5.59 -6.30 9.12
CA TYR A 69 -5.70 -4.95 9.66
C TYR A 69 -5.50 -4.96 11.17
N HIS A 70 -4.65 -4.06 11.66
CA HIS A 70 -4.34 -3.95 13.08
C HIS A 70 -4.56 -2.52 13.55
N ARG A 71 -5.28 -2.36 14.66
CA ARG A 71 -5.49 -1.05 15.30
C ARG A 71 -4.88 -1.05 16.69
N GLY A 72 -3.92 -0.16 16.89
CA GLY A 72 -3.36 0.13 18.20
C GLY A 72 -3.88 1.45 18.77
N PRO A 73 -3.39 1.87 19.95
CA PRO A 73 -3.81 3.11 20.59
C PRO A 73 -3.52 4.37 19.77
N ASN A 74 -2.49 4.34 18.93
CA ASN A 74 -1.99 5.49 18.18
C ASN A 74 -1.56 5.14 16.75
N TYR A 75 -1.95 3.97 16.25
CA TYR A 75 -1.61 3.54 14.90
C TYR A 75 -2.69 2.66 14.29
N PHE A 76 -2.72 2.66 12.97
CA PHE A 76 -3.45 1.70 12.17
C PHE A 76 -2.47 1.11 11.16
N GLU A 77 -2.42 -0.22 11.09
CA GLU A 77 -1.47 -0.96 10.28
C GLU A 77 -2.22 -1.88 9.32
N VAL A 78 -1.74 -1.90 8.07
CA VAL A 78 -2.22 -2.77 7.01
C VAL A 78 -1.06 -3.64 6.57
N ASP A 79 -1.15 -4.94 6.89
CA ASP A 79 -0.24 -5.92 6.35
C ASP A 79 -0.65 -6.25 4.92
N ILE A 80 0.32 -6.40 4.02
CA ILE A 80 0.07 -6.78 2.63
C ILE A 80 0.76 -8.13 2.39
N ASP A 81 0.01 -9.22 2.50
CA ASP A 81 0.56 -10.55 2.28
C ASP A 81 0.65 -10.86 0.77
N ILE A 82 1.78 -10.52 0.18
CA ILE A 82 2.11 -10.86 -1.21
C ILE A 82 2.03 -12.37 -1.47
N SER A 83 2.32 -13.19 -0.45
CA SER A 83 2.38 -14.63 -0.60
C SER A 83 1.00 -15.27 -0.82
N SER A 84 -0.08 -14.56 -0.48
CA SER A 84 -1.45 -15.02 -0.62
C SER A 84 -1.93 -15.09 -2.08
N ASN A 85 -1.16 -14.58 -3.04
CA ASN A 85 -1.52 -14.57 -4.46
C ASN A 85 -0.35 -15.00 -5.35
N SER A 86 -0.58 -16.01 -6.18
CA SER A 86 0.45 -16.58 -7.06
C SER A 86 0.95 -15.59 -8.13
N VAL A 87 0.09 -14.69 -8.61
CA VAL A 87 0.47 -13.65 -9.57
C VAL A 87 1.40 -12.64 -8.91
N ALA A 88 1.05 -12.16 -7.71
CA ALA A 88 1.88 -11.22 -6.96
C ALA A 88 3.24 -11.81 -6.60
N ASN A 89 3.27 -13.07 -6.13
CA ASN A 89 4.51 -13.82 -5.91
C ASN A 89 5.39 -13.91 -7.17
N THR A 90 4.78 -14.15 -8.33
CA THR A 90 5.51 -14.25 -9.61
C THR A 90 6.15 -12.92 -9.98
N VAL A 91 5.41 -11.81 -9.84
CA VAL A 91 5.93 -10.45 -10.08
C VAL A 91 7.10 -10.16 -9.14
N VAL A 92 6.97 -10.46 -7.84
CA VAL A 92 8.06 -10.26 -6.87
C VAL A 92 9.28 -11.13 -7.20
N GLY A 93 9.08 -12.39 -7.57
CA GLY A 93 10.15 -13.29 -8.00
C GLY A 93 10.93 -12.75 -9.20
N MET A 94 10.23 -12.15 -10.17
CA MET A 94 10.85 -11.54 -11.35
C MET A 94 11.69 -10.30 -10.99
N VAL A 95 11.18 -9.42 -10.14
CA VAL A 95 11.89 -8.18 -9.80
C VAL A 95 13.03 -8.40 -8.80
N LYS A 96 12.98 -9.46 -7.99
CA LYS A 96 13.96 -9.75 -6.92
C LYS A 96 15.41 -9.66 -7.41
N GLY A 97 15.71 -10.23 -8.58
CA GLY A 97 17.05 -10.27 -9.15
C GLY A 97 17.59 -8.94 -9.69
N VAL A 98 16.72 -7.94 -9.87
CA VAL A 98 17.06 -6.63 -10.47
C VAL A 98 16.80 -5.45 -9.54
N THR A 99 16.41 -5.70 -8.29
CA THR A 99 16.07 -4.67 -7.29
C THR A 99 17.15 -3.61 -7.09
N LYS A 100 18.43 -3.96 -7.19
CA LYS A 100 19.57 -3.04 -7.07
C LYS A 100 19.67 -2.01 -8.20
N VAL A 101 19.00 -2.23 -9.33
CA VAL A 101 18.96 -1.30 -10.48
C VAL A 101 17.53 -0.84 -10.79
N LEU A 102 16.60 -1.09 -9.85
CA LEU A 102 15.19 -0.76 -9.97
C LEU A 102 14.86 0.47 -9.13
N VAL A 103 14.02 1.35 -9.67
CA VAL A 103 13.38 2.44 -8.93
C VAL A 103 11.87 2.34 -9.11
N VAL A 104 11.15 2.18 -8.00
CA VAL A 104 9.68 2.06 -7.98
C VAL A 104 9.10 3.08 -7.01
N ASP A 105 8.12 3.82 -7.48
CA ASP A 105 7.26 4.66 -6.65
C ASP A 105 5.98 3.91 -6.33
N LEU A 106 5.56 3.97 -5.07
CA LEU A 106 4.31 3.41 -4.58
C LEU A 106 3.52 4.53 -3.93
N ALA A 107 2.27 4.72 -4.36
CA ALA A 107 1.32 5.60 -3.69
C ALA A 107 0.16 4.78 -3.14
N PHE A 108 -0.12 4.98 -1.85
CA PHE A 108 -1.23 4.34 -1.14
C PHE A 108 -2.35 5.35 -0.95
N LEU A 109 -3.59 4.92 -1.18
CA LEU A 109 -4.77 5.77 -1.07
C LEU A 109 -6.03 4.94 -0.79
N LEU A 110 -7.12 5.62 -0.48
CA LEU A 110 -8.45 5.02 -0.42
C LEU A 110 -9.16 5.33 -1.74
N GLU A 111 -9.83 4.33 -2.30
CA GLU A 111 -10.62 4.49 -3.52
C GLU A 111 -11.98 5.11 -3.21
N SER A 112 -12.22 6.27 -3.81
CA SER A 112 -13.54 6.90 -3.85
C SER A 112 -14.42 6.14 -4.84
N GLN A 113 -15.62 5.75 -4.42
CA GLN A 113 -16.62 5.01 -5.19
C GLN A 113 -17.92 5.81 -5.36
N SER A 114 -17.99 7.02 -4.82
CA SER A 114 -19.06 7.99 -5.09
C SER A 114 -18.49 9.38 -5.38
N GLU A 115 -19.32 10.27 -5.93
CA GLU A 115 -18.91 11.65 -6.21
C GLU A 115 -18.67 12.45 -4.92
N GLU A 116 -19.38 12.14 -3.83
CA GLU A 116 -19.19 12.83 -2.54
C GLU A 116 -17.85 12.48 -1.88
N GLU A 117 -17.29 11.30 -2.20
CA GLU A 117 -15.99 10.84 -1.71
C GLU A 117 -14.81 11.46 -2.50
N LEU A 118 -15.06 12.26 -3.54
CA LEU A 118 -14.02 12.89 -4.37
C LEU A 118 -13.63 14.30 -3.87
N PRO A 119 -12.38 14.74 -4.14
CA PRO A 119 -11.32 14.03 -4.85
C PRO A 119 -10.60 13.00 -3.97
N GLU A 120 -10.02 11.97 -4.60
CA GLU A 120 -9.11 11.05 -3.91
C GLU A 120 -7.86 11.76 -3.42
N ALA A 121 -7.41 11.42 -2.21
CA ALA A 121 -6.17 11.91 -1.63
C ALA A 121 -5.21 10.77 -1.28
N ILE A 122 -3.92 11.02 -1.46
CA ILE A 122 -2.85 10.08 -1.16
C ILE A 122 -2.63 10.02 0.34
N LEU A 123 -2.68 8.81 0.92
CA LEU A 123 -2.33 8.57 2.33
C LEU A 123 -0.83 8.65 2.56
N GLY A 124 -0.05 8.17 1.60
CA GLY A 124 1.40 8.15 1.70
C GLY A 124 2.05 7.66 0.41
N THR A 125 3.28 8.10 0.19
CA THR A 125 4.11 7.60 -0.93
C THR A 125 5.45 7.10 -0.43
N VAL A 126 6.02 6.13 -1.14
CA VAL A 126 7.37 5.68 -0.91
C VAL A 126 8.07 5.39 -2.23
N ARG A 127 9.32 5.83 -2.33
CA ARG A 127 10.23 5.40 -3.40
C ARG A 127 11.13 4.29 -2.87
N LEU A 128 11.10 3.15 -3.53
CA LEU A 128 12.08 2.08 -3.38
C LEU A 128 13.14 2.25 -4.46
N GLN A 129 14.34 2.64 -4.06
CA GLN A 129 15.44 2.93 -4.98
C GLN A 129 16.63 2.00 -4.71
N ASN A 130 17.02 1.24 -5.73
CA ASN A 130 18.22 0.39 -5.74
C ASN A 130 18.33 -0.52 -4.50
N VAL A 131 17.19 -1.03 -4.02
CA VAL A 131 17.11 -1.80 -2.77
C VAL A 131 17.87 -3.11 -2.93
N SER A 132 18.82 -3.36 -2.03
CA SER A 132 19.48 -4.67 -1.94
C SER A 132 18.67 -5.61 -1.07
N LEU A 133 18.34 -6.79 -1.60
CA LEU A 133 17.70 -7.87 -0.85
C LEU A 133 18.70 -8.94 -0.37
N ASP A 134 20.00 -8.67 -0.50
CA ASP A 134 21.07 -9.54 -0.03
C ASP A 134 21.16 -9.50 1.50
N ASN A 135 21.53 -10.64 2.11
CA ASN A 135 21.75 -10.77 3.56
C ASN A 135 20.60 -10.20 4.41
N PRO A 136 19.34 -10.63 4.18
CA PRO A 136 18.21 -10.10 4.91
C PRO A 136 18.35 -10.38 6.40
N LEU A 137 18.22 -9.33 7.21
CA LEU A 137 18.04 -9.48 8.65
C LEU A 137 16.65 -10.04 8.89
N ARG A 138 16.57 -11.25 9.46
CA ARG A 138 15.29 -11.77 9.93
C ARG A 138 14.80 -10.89 11.07
N VAL A 139 13.65 -10.26 10.86
CA VAL A 139 12.93 -9.62 11.95
C VAL A 139 12.43 -10.73 12.88
N PRO A 140 12.67 -10.64 14.20
CA PRO A 140 12.10 -11.60 15.16
C PRO A 140 10.59 -11.69 14.98
N ALA A 141 10.03 -12.89 15.14
CA ALA A 141 8.57 -13.03 15.15
C ALA A 141 8.00 -12.15 16.27
N LEU A 142 6.94 -11.39 15.96
CA LEU A 142 6.15 -10.69 16.97
C LEU A 142 5.69 -11.73 18.00
N GLN A 143 6.09 -11.54 19.26
CA GLN A 143 5.57 -12.34 20.36
C GLN A 143 4.14 -11.85 20.61
N THR A 144 3.17 -12.54 20.03
CA THR A 144 1.74 -12.37 20.30
C THR A 144 1.34 -13.02 21.60
#